data_AF-A0A497IGR7-F1
#
_entry.id   AF-A0A497IGR7-F1
#
_cell.length_a   1.000
_cell.length_b   1.000
_cell.length_c   1.000
_cell.angle_alpha   90.00
_cell.angle_beta   90.00
_cell.angle_gamma   90.00
#
_symmetry.space_group_name_H-M   'P 1'
#
loop_
_entity.id
_entity.type
_entity.pdbx_description
1 polymer ?
#
loop_
_entity_poly.entity_id
_entity_poly.type
_entity_poly.pdbx_seq_one_letter_code
_entity_poly.pdbx_strand_id
1 'polypeptide(L)'
;MLEDPDMNVDAYFELPSTDFGLSYQKRLRSVYFGCELEGDLKLKVYDDGGNERAYTISGSDGVKVSIGRDGKGRYWKLRIENDTGYKFEIDKIGIVPVILGRKPGDY
;
A
#
# COMPACT_ATOMS: atom_id res chain seq x y z
N MET A 1 22.05 11.78 -28.43
CA MET A 1 21.66 11.36 -27.07
C MET A 1 20.89 10.07 -27.28
N LEU A 2 21.53 8.92 -27.04
CA LEU A 2 20.87 7.62 -27.15
C LEU A 2 20.06 7.44 -25.86
N GLU A 3 18.77 7.19 -25.98
CA GLU A 3 17.95 6.73 -24.85
C GLU A 3 18.30 5.25 -24.63
N ASP A 4 18.90 4.92 -23.49
CA ASP A 4 19.21 3.55 -23.11
C ASP A 4 17.90 2.81 -22.76
N PRO A 5 17.51 1.75 -23.50
CA PRO A 5 16.23 1.06 -23.33
C PRO A 5 16.14 0.19 -22.07
N ASP A 6 17.20 0.14 -21.26
CA ASP A 6 17.30 -0.67 -20.03
C ASP A 6 17.23 0.18 -18.74
N MET A 7 16.85 1.45 -18.84
CA MET A 7 16.72 2.30 -17.65
C MET A 7 15.42 1.95 -16.91
N ASN A 8 15.49 0.92 -16.06
CA ASN A 8 14.43 0.61 -15.12
C ASN A 8 14.18 1.84 -14.24
N VAL A 9 13.04 2.49 -14.43
CA VAL A 9 12.68 3.67 -13.66
C VAL A 9 12.16 3.16 -12.32
N ASP A 10 13.03 3.11 -11.32
CA ASP A 10 12.65 2.84 -9.92
C ASP A 10 11.97 4.09 -9.34
N ALA A 11 10.70 4.26 -9.68
CA ALA A 11 9.85 5.31 -9.14
C ALA A 11 8.99 4.72 -8.02
N TYR A 12 9.09 5.30 -6.83
CA TYR A 12 8.21 4.95 -5.73
C TYR A 12 7.81 6.18 -4.93
N PHE A 13 6.71 6.07 -4.21
CA PHE A 13 6.37 6.99 -3.14
C PHE A 13 5.91 6.20 -1.92
N GLU A 14 6.22 6.75 -0.75
CA GLU A 14 5.91 6.15 0.54
C GLU A 14 5.00 7.09 1.32
N LEU A 15 3.88 6.54 1.80
CA LEU A 15 3.00 7.26 2.72
C LEU A 15 3.59 7.22 4.14
N PRO A 16 3.39 8.25 4.96
CA PRO A 16 3.82 8.22 6.35
C PRO A 16 3.17 7.05 7.09
N SER A 17 3.93 6.47 8.02
CA SER A 17 3.37 5.51 8.97
C SER A 17 2.25 6.17 9.79
N THR A 18 1.08 5.55 9.86
CA THR A 18 -0.10 6.11 10.50
C THR A 18 -0.87 5.07 11.31
N ASP A 19 -1.46 5.50 12.42
CA ASP A 19 -2.41 4.69 13.18
C ASP A 19 -3.88 5.00 12.81
N PHE A 20 -4.10 5.76 11.73
CA PHE A 20 -5.42 6.21 11.26
C PHE A 20 -6.21 6.98 12.34
N GLY A 21 -5.52 7.61 13.30
CA GLY A 21 -6.14 8.33 14.40
C GLY A 21 -6.73 7.43 15.50
N LEU A 22 -6.39 6.14 15.50
CA LEU A 22 -6.95 5.14 16.41
C LEU A 22 -5.83 4.40 17.15
N SER A 23 -5.86 4.36 18.47
CA SER A 23 -4.80 3.72 19.28
C SER A 23 -4.86 2.18 19.30
N TYR A 24 -5.93 1.59 18.76
CA TYR A 24 -6.17 0.15 18.80
C TYR A 24 -5.31 -0.61 17.79
N GLN A 25 -5.12 -1.90 18.04
CA GLN A 25 -4.62 -2.84 17.05
C GLN A 25 -5.61 -2.95 15.88
N LYS A 26 -5.09 -3.12 14.66
CA LYS A 26 -5.91 -3.16 13.45
C LYS A 26 -5.42 -4.26 12.53
N ARG A 27 -6.32 -4.71 11.65
CA ARG A 27 -5.95 -5.35 10.38
C ARG A 27 -6.29 -4.42 9.24
N LEU A 28 -5.58 -4.50 8.13
CA LEU A 28 -6.04 -3.88 6.89
C LEU A 28 -6.86 -4.91 6.11
N ARG A 29 -8.09 -4.54 5.72
CA ARG A 29 -8.95 -5.43 4.91
C ARG A 29 -8.71 -5.22 3.43
N SER A 30 -8.63 -3.96 3.01
CA SER A 30 -8.45 -3.59 1.62
C SER A 30 -7.93 -2.17 1.50
N VAL A 31 -7.23 -1.92 0.40
CA VAL A 31 -6.85 -0.59 -0.05
C VAL A 31 -7.54 -0.33 -1.39
N TYR A 32 -8.08 0.86 -1.56
CA TYR A 32 -8.73 1.34 -2.77
C TYR A 32 -7.86 2.43 -3.38
N PHE A 33 -7.66 2.38 -4.69
CA PHE A 33 -6.92 3.36 -5.46
C PHE A 33 -7.85 3.95 -6.50
N GLY A 34 -7.98 5.27 -6.54
CA GLY A 34 -8.34 5.93 -7.78
C GLY A 34 -7.03 6.18 -8.54
N CYS A 35 -6.93 5.60 -9.72
CA CYS A 35 -5.71 5.62 -10.51
C CYS A 35 -5.97 5.35 -11.98
N GLU A 36 -5.08 5.88 -12.81
CA GLU A 36 -4.96 5.58 -14.22
C GLU A 36 -3.56 5.00 -14.45
N LEU A 37 -3.50 3.77 -14.94
CA LEU A 37 -2.28 2.98 -15.03
C LEU A 37 -2.10 2.47 -16.46
N GLU A 38 -0.92 2.69 -17.05
CA GLU A 38 -0.53 2.03 -18.31
C GLU A 38 0.06 0.63 -18.07
N GLY A 39 0.41 0.31 -16.82
CA GLY A 39 0.85 -1.02 -16.40
C GLY A 39 0.75 -1.21 -14.88
N ASP A 40 1.13 -2.39 -14.42
CA ASP A 40 0.94 -2.77 -13.02
C ASP A 40 1.90 -2.04 -12.08
N LEU A 41 1.38 -1.63 -10.92
CA LEU A 41 2.19 -1.13 -9.80
C LEU A 41 2.29 -2.19 -8.70
N LYS A 42 3.32 -2.09 -7.86
CA LYS A 42 3.48 -2.91 -6.66
C LYS A 42 3.09 -2.12 -5.42
N LEU A 43 2.17 -2.67 -4.63
CA LEU A 43 1.83 -2.17 -3.31
C LEU A 43 2.56 -2.98 -2.24
N LYS A 44 3.43 -2.33 -1.47
CA LYS A 44 4.00 -2.88 -0.24
C LYS A 44 3.27 -2.34 0.98
N VAL A 45 2.88 -3.25 1.86
CA VAL A 45 2.16 -2.97 3.11
C VAL A 45 3.00 -3.45 4.28
N TYR A 46 3.25 -2.54 5.22
CA TYR A 46 4.02 -2.81 6.43
C TYR A 46 3.15 -2.62 7.67
N ASP A 47 3.36 -3.47 8.67
CA ASP A 47 2.85 -3.28 10.03
C ASP A 47 3.99 -3.10 11.04
N ASP A 48 3.67 -2.57 12.22
CA ASP A 48 4.63 -2.36 13.32
C ASP A 48 5.11 -3.66 13.99
N GLY A 49 4.60 -4.81 13.57
CA GLY A 49 5.12 -6.13 13.93
C GLY A 49 6.29 -6.57 13.06
N GLY A 50 6.72 -5.76 12.10
CA GLY A 50 7.82 -6.07 11.18
C GLY A 50 7.38 -6.94 10.00
N ASN A 51 6.08 -7.14 9.78
CA ASN A 51 5.62 -7.89 8.61
C ASN A 51 5.55 -6.98 7.38
N GLU A 52 6.00 -7.51 6.24
CA GLU A 52 5.89 -6.90 4.92
C GLU A 52 5.06 -7.80 4.01
N ARG A 53 4.18 -7.19 3.21
CA ARG A 53 3.37 -7.88 2.20
C ARG A 53 3.37 -7.10 0.91
N ALA A 54 3.55 -7.79 -0.20
CA ALA A 54 3.49 -7.19 -1.54
C ALA A 54 2.23 -7.65 -2.28
N TYR A 55 1.62 -6.72 -3.00
CA TYR A 55 0.43 -6.94 -3.82
C TYR A 55 0.59 -6.22 -5.16
N THR A 56 -0.15 -6.64 -6.17
CA THR A 56 -0.22 -5.96 -7.46
C THR A 56 -1.42 -5.02 -7.49
N ILE A 57 -1.22 -3.80 -7.95
CA ILE A 57 -2.27 -2.87 -8.34
C ILE A 57 -2.38 -2.95 -9.86
N SER A 58 -3.48 -3.48 -10.36
CA SER A 58 -3.75 -3.62 -11.78
C SER A 58 -5.14 -3.09 -12.12
N GLY A 59 -5.25 -2.44 -13.28
CA GLY A 59 -6.49 -1.83 -13.79
C GLY A 59 -6.53 -0.31 -13.67
N SER A 60 -7.65 0.26 -14.13
CA SER A 60 -7.96 1.69 -14.12
C SER A 60 -9.29 1.96 -13.40
N ASP A 61 -9.52 3.21 -13.00
CA ASP A 61 -10.82 3.69 -12.49
C ASP A 61 -11.38 2.92 -11.27
N GLY A 62 -10.64 2.95 -10.16
CA GLY A 62 -11.11 2.41 -8.88
C GLY A 62 -10.66 0.98 -8.63
N VAL A 63 -9.37 0.80 -8.34
CA VAL A 63 -8.76 -0.50 -8.06
C VAL A 63 -8.92 -0.85 -6.58
N LYS A 64 -9.33 -2.08 -6.28
CA LYS A 64 -9.37 -2.62 -4.92
C LYS A 64 -8.35 -3.73 -4.74
N VAL A 65 -7.39 -3.51 -3.85
CA VAL A 65 -6.42 -4.52 -3.41
C VAL A 65 -6.88 -5.11 -2.09
N SER A 66 -7.16 -6.42 -2.07
CA SER A 66 -7.50 -7.15 -0.84
C SER A 66 -6.24 -7.50 -0.07
N ILE A 67 -6.19 -7.17 1.21
CA ILE A 67 -5.02 -7.40 2.06
C ILE A 67 -5.21 -8.70 2.85
N GLY A 68 -4.11 -9.44 3.02
CA GLY A 68 -4.05 -10.67 3.81
C GLY A 68 -4.48 -10.44 5.25
N ARG A 69 -5.14 -11.43 5.86
CA ARG A 69 -5.70 -11.34 7.23
C ARG A 69 -4.70 -11.66 8.32
N ASP A 70 -3.50 -12.06 7.95
CA ASP A 70 -2.38 -12.44 8.80
C ASP A 70 -1.66 -11.23 9.43
N GLY A 71 -1.85 -10.04 8.86
CA GLY A 71 -1.29 -8.79 9.39
C GLY A 71 -2.06 -8.23 10.57
N LYS A 72 -1.32 -7.75 11.57
CA LYS A 72 -1.87 -7.09 12.75
C LYS A 72 -0.86 -6.07 13.26
N GLY A 73 -1.29 -4.83 13.40
CA GLY A 73 -0.47 -3.75 13.96
C GLY A 73 -1.28 -2.54 14.35
N ARG A 74 -0.71 -1.65 15.18
CA ARG A 74 -1.31 -0.34 15.45
C ARG A 74 -0.99 0.62 14.31
N TYR A 75 0.28 0.69 13.95
CA TYR A 75 0.80 1.54 12.88
C TYR A 75 0.97 0.74 11.58
N TRP A 76 0.60 1.38 10.48
CA TRP A 76 0.66 0.81 9.14
C TRP A 76 1.32 1.79 8.18
N LYS A 77 2.09 1.25 7.24
CA LYS A 77 2.77 2.02 6.19
C LYS A 77 2.49 1.40 4.82
N LEU A 78 2.34 2.24 3.81
CA LEU A 78 2.10 1.84 2.42
C LEU A 78 3.19 2.45 1.55
N ARG A 79 3.75 1.64 0.67
CA ARG A 79 4.69 2.07 -0.37
C ARG A 79 4.19 1.56 -1.72
N ILE A 80 4.15 2.44 -2.70
CA ILE A 80 3.73 2.12 -4.06
C ILE A 80 4.98 2.24 -4.93
N GLU A 81 5.29 1.19 -5.68
CA GLU A 81 6.47 1.09 -6.55
C GLU A 81 6.03 0.85 -7.99
N ASN A 82 6.67 1.57 -8.91
CA ASN A 82 6.60 1.33 -10.33
C ASN A 82 7.93 0.74 -10.78
N ASP A 83 8.00 -0.59 -10.94
CA ASP A 83 9.21 -1.29 -11.39
C ASP A 83 9.24 -1.47 -12.92
N THR A 84 8.29 -0.87 -13.63
CA THR A 84 8.05 -1.11 -15.07
C THR A 84 8.35 0.10 -15.94
N GLY A 85 8.45 1.29 -15.33
CA GLY A 85 8.64 2.55 -16.03
C GLY A 85 7.42 3.06 -16.79
N TYR A 86 6.26 2.39 -16.71
CA TYR A 86 5.02 2.87 -17.32
C TYR A 86 4.51 4.16 -16.66
N LYS A 87 3.76 4.99 -17.39
CA LYS A 87 3.12 6.15 -16.81
C LYS A 87 2.02 5.69 -15.83
N PHE A 88 1.94 6.37 -14.69
CA PHE A 88 0.87 6.15 -13.72
C PHE A 88 0.43 7.46 -13.09
N GLU A 89 -0.85 7.54 -12.75
CA GLU A 89 -1.44 8.64 -11.99
C GLU A 89 -2.30 8.05 -10.86
N ILE A 90 -2.17 8.60 -9.65
CA ILE A 90 -2.95 8.19 -8.46
C ILE A 90 -3.57 9.46 -7.87
N ASP A 91 -4.90 9.52 -7.83
CA ASP A 91 -5.63 10.68 -7.29
C ASP A 91 -6.07 10.46 -5.83
N LYS A 92 -6.32 9.20 -5.46
CA LYS A 92 -6.94 8.85 -4.19
C LYS A 92 -6.47 7.51 -3.67
N ILE A 93 -6.19 7.46 -2.37
CA ILE A 93 -5.92 6.22 -1.64
C ILE A 93 -6.91 6.12 -0.49
N GLY A 94 -7.74 5.07 -0.52
CA GLY A 94 -8.71 4.75 0.52
C GLY A 94 -8.31 3.48 1.26
N ILE A 95 -8.38 3.47 2.58
CA ILE A 95 -7.96 2.32 3.40
C ILE A 95 -9.13 1.86 4.25
N VAL A 96 -9.36 0.55 4.31
CA VAL A 96 -10.39 -0.05 5.18
C VAL A 96 -9.72 -0.80 6.33
N PRO A 97 -9.47 -0.13 7.46
CA PRO A 97 -9.00 -0.80 8.66
C PRO A 97 -10.13 -1.56 9.35
N VAL A 98 -9.79 -2.70 9.94
CA VAL A 98 -10.64 -3.46 10.85
C VAL A 98 -10.07 -3.27 12.25
N ILE A 99 -10.81 -2.57 13.10
CA ILE A 99 -10.40 -2.28 14.46
C ILE A 99 -10.54 -3.54 15.31
N LEU A 100 -9.46 -3.92 15.99
CA LEU A 100 -9.43 -5.04 16.91
C LEU A 100 -9.63 -4.53 18.34
N GLY A 101 -10.43 -5.24 19.14
CA GLY A 101 -10.84 -4.80 20.47
C GLY A 101 -9.76 -4.76 21.56
N ARG A 102 -8.48 -5.01 21.25
CA ARG A 102 -7.38 -4.99 22.24
C ARG A 102 -6.49 -3.76 22.03
N LYS A 103 -6.31 -2.97 23.09
CA LYS A 103 -5.30 -1.91 23.16
C LYS A 103 -3.92 -2.59 23.28
N PRO A 104 -2.87 -2.15 22.56
CA PRO A 104 -1.52 -2.65 22.81
C PRO A 104 -1.10 -2.26 24.24
N GLY A 105 -0.79 -3.22 25.10
CA GLY A 105 -0.28 -2.97 26.46
C GLY A 105 -1.15 -3.46 27.63
N ASP A 106 -2.32 -4.06 27.38
CA ASP A 106 -3.06 -4.77 28.45
C ASP A 106 -2.44 -6.17 28.63
N TYR A 107 -1.40 -6.27 29.45
CA TYR A 107 -0.86 -7.52 30.01
C TYR A 107 -1.28 -7.65 31.47
#